data_AF-Q4DIB7-F1
#
_entry.id   AF-Q4DIB7-F1
#
_cell.length_a   1.000
_cell.length_b   1.000
_cell.length_c   1.000
_cell.angle_alpha   90.00
_cell.angle_beta   90.00
_cell.angle_gamma   90.00
#
_symmetry.space_group_name_H-M   'P 1'
#
loop_
_entity.id
_entity.type
_entity.pdbx_description
1 polymer ?
#
loop_
_entity_poly.entity_id
_entity_poly.type
_entity_poly.pdbx_seq_one_letter_code
_entity_poly.pdbx_strand_id
1 'polypeptide(L)'
;MRRSFLWRAYPMKTMQNLTHLEIFTQLQLGIHPPLSVQRHFIQQNFEEEMERRGITETKLMAMEGRLCTRLLRQLLFERYLSVPFRLFTFDLEFSGPPVFGPDGPTEDIIEFGFYSPAKDTVFSCLVNPTNGRRVSQEVTALTNITQEMLEKEGLPFPEAWEKVMETLMTPEPQELPGAENRLLVLSHGGKLADVSLIKWTLEAHGLELPPALVFGDTFHFIRDAHRRRPVTPDKHPPSWALADLVQWLKIPPTLPAHRAGNDAKMTWDALYHTLERYGDEDLTPREQLVSRFFDEEAREVMGQKNKRRFIESDGTLATENAKTEASMGLSLDLDFDEIFSPGGKRKKAEASFTVSEAKQEDEYTDTEGRDDIRRRAKEVEQHPLVQEFLI
;
A
#
# COMPACT_ATOMS: atom_id res chain seq x y z
N MET A 1 52.58 45.17 -11.86
CA MET A 1 51.23 45.42 -12.42
C MET A 1 50.40 44.17 -12.26
N ARG A 2 49.33 44.22 -11.45
CA ARG A 2 48.43 43.10 -11.15
C ARG A 2 47.70 42.67 -12.42
N ARG A 3 47.87 41.40 -12.83
CA ARG A 3 47.06 40.78 -13.89
C ARG A 3 45.67 40.51 -13.31
N SER A 4 44.71 41.37 -13.64
CA SER A 4 43.29 41.09 -13.41
C SER A 4 42.89 39.97 -14.37
N PHE A 5 42.81 38.76 -13.85
CA PHE A 5 42.08 37.68 -14.49
C PHE A 5 40.61 38.09 -14.47
N LEU A 6 40.15 38.66 -15.58
CA LEU A 6 38.74 38.80 -15.90
C LEU A 6 38.17 37.37 -15.95
N TRP A 7 37.61 36.92 -14.83
CA TRP A 7 36.69 35.80 -14.82
C TRP A 7 35.52 36.23 -15.70
N ARG A 8 35.54 35.79 -16.97
CA ARG A 8 34.34 35.76 -17.79
C ARG A 8 33.33 34.93 -17.00
N ALA A 9 32.31 35.60 -16.49
CA ALA A 9 31.09 34.95 -16.05
C ALA A 9 30.56 34.20 -17.28
N TYR A 10 30.90 32.92 -17.37
CA TYR A 10 30.14 32.00 -18.19
C TYR A 10 28.72 32.08 -17.65
N PRO A 11 27.71 32.40 -18.47
CA PRO A 11 26.34 32.22 -18.05
C PRO A 11 26.24 30.74 -17.73
N MET A 12 26.14 30.40 -16.45
CA MET A 12 25.70 29.07 -16.06
C MET A 12 24.41 28.89 -16.82
N LYS A 13 24.42 27.99 -17.82
CA LYS A 13 23.20 27.46 -18.43
C LYS A 13 22.23 27.29 -17.28
N THR A 14 21.11 28.01 -17.35
CA THR A 14 19.98 27.93 -16.43
C THR A 14 20.01 26.56 -15.77
N MET A 15 20.55 26.50 -14.54
CA MET A 15 20.65 25.23 -13.85
C MET A 15 19.21 24.76 -13.77
N GLN A 16 18.90 23.68 -14.48
CA GLN A 16 17.55 23.15 -14.54
C GLN A 16 17.12 22.98 -13.08
N ASN A 17 16.06 23.68 -12.68
CA ASN A 17 15.46 23.50 -11.36
C ASN A 17 14.80 22.13 -11.35
N LEU A 18 15.63 21.08 -11.28
CA LEU A 18 15.19 19.71 -11.17
C LEU A 18 14.41 19.60 -9.86
N THR A 19 13.29 18.90 -9.92
CA THR A 19 12.49 18.52 -8.76
C THR A 19 13.12 17.32 -8.06
N HIS A 20 12.71 17.05 -6.81
CA HIS A 20 13.13 15.81 -6.14
C HIS A 20 12.68 14.58 -6.94
N LEU A 21 11.47 14.62 -7.50
CA LEU A 21 10.93 13.52 -8.30
C LEU A 21 11.76 13.23 -9.55
N GLU A 22 12.21 14.24 -10.28
CA GLU A 22 13.04 14.06 -11.48
C GLU A 22 14.38 13.40 -11.14
N ILE A 23 15.06 13.87 -10.10
CA ILE A 23 16.33 13.28 -9.68
C ILE A 23 16.14 11.87 -9.12
N PHE A 24 15.09 11.66 -8.33
CA PHE A 24 14.75 10.34 -7.80
C PHE A 24 14.50 9.34 -8.95
N THR A 25 13.71 9.74 -9.95
CA THR A 25 13.44 8.93 -11.15
C THR A 25 14.72 8.63 -11.92
N GLN A 26 15.60 9.61 -12.12
CA GLN A 26 16.90 9.38 -12.76
C GLN A 26 17.73 8.33 -11.99
N LEU A 27 17.79 8.45 -10.66
CA LEU A 27 18.54 7.51 -9.83
C LEU A 27 17.97 6.10 -9.85
N GLN A 28 16.63 5.95 -9.91
CA GLN A 28 15.96 4.65 -10.07
C GLN A 28 16.28 4.02 -11.43
N LEU A 29 16.41 4.82 -12.49
CA LEU A 29 16.82 4.37 -13.82
C LEU A 29 18.33 4.13 -13.96
N GLY A 30 19.12 4.28 -12.89
CA GLY A 30 20.58 4.16 -12.92
C GLY A 30 21.31 5.35 -13.57
N ILE A 31 20.61 6.46 -13.81
CA ILE A 31 21.17 7.70 -14.37
C ILE A 31 21.63 8.58 -13.21
N HIS A 32 22.93 8.92 -13.20
CA HIS A 32 23.50 9.79 -12.18
C HIS A 32 23.67 11.22 -12.73
N PRO A 33 23.05 12.23 -12.11
CA PRO A 33 23.29 13.62 -12.48
C PRO A 33 24.79 13.97 -12.37
N PRO A 34 25.31 14.94 -13.13
CA PRO A 34 26.68 15.40 -12.96
C PRO A 34 26.96 15.83 -11.51
N LEU A 35 28.18 15.59 -11.02
CA LEU A 35 28.54 15.86 -9.61
C LEU A 35 28.27 17.32 -9.17
N SER A 36 28.45 18.30 -10.06
CA SER A 36 28.10 19.69 -9.79
C SER A 36 26.60 19.90 -9.55
N VAL A 37 25.76 19.21 -10.32
CA VAL A 37 24.30 19.23 -10.17
C VAL A 37 23.90 18.56 -8.87
N GLN A 38 24.49 17.41 -8.53
CA GLN A 38 24.21 16.72 -7.27
C GLN A 38 24.50 17.61 -6.05
N ARG A 39 25.68 18.23 -6.01
CA ARG A 39 26.09 19.11 -4.89
C ARG A 39 25.18 20.32 -4.77
N HIS A 40 24.92 20.99 -5.89
CA HIS A 40 24.03 22.15 -5.92
C HIS A 40 22.62 21.78 -5.45
N PHE A 41 22.10 20.65 -5.93
CA PHE A 41 20.78 20.18 -5.56
C PHE A 41 20.68 19.86 -4.06
N ILE A 42 21.68 19.18 -3.49
CA ILE A 42 21.73 18.90 -2.05
C ILE A 42 21.73 20.21 -1.24
N GLN A 43 22.59 21.17 -1.60
CA GLN A 43 22.68 22.46 -0.92
C GLN A 43 21.35 23.22 -0.94
N GLN A 44 20.63 23.18 -2.05
CA GLN A 44 19.39 23.93 -2.21
C GLN A 44 18.18 23.28 -1.54
N ASN A 45 18.17 21.96 -1.39
CA ASN A 45 16.95 21.22 -1.05
C ASN A 45 17.01 20.49 0.29
N PHE A 46 18.20 20.21 0.81
CA PHE A 46 18.43 19.37 2.00
C PHE A 46 19.31 20.06 3.05
N GLU A 47 19.19 21.37 3.20
CA GLU A 47 20.00 22.16 4.15
C GLU A 47 19.83 21.66 5.60
N GLU A 48 18.58 21.44 6.04
CA GLU A 48 18.26 20.95 7.38
C GLU A 48 18.82 19.53 7.63
N GLU A 49 18.71 18.65 6.63
CA GLU A 49 19.24 17.29 6.72
C GLU A 49 20.78 17.28 6.70
N MET A 50 21.41 18.19 5.96
CA MET A 50 22.86 18.38 6.00
C MET A 50 23.33 18.84 7.38
N GLU A 51 22.66 19.84 7.98
CA GLU A 51 22.98 20.35 9.31
C GLU A 51 22.85 19.23 10.36
N ARG A 52 21.73 18.49 10.34
CA ARG A 52 21.48 17.35 11.23
C ARG A 52 22.56 16.26 11.15
N ARG A 53 23.14 16.06 9.96
CA ARG A 53 24.20 15.07 9.70
C ARG A 53 25.62 15.64 9.90
N GLY A 54 25.77 16.91 10.27
CA GLY A 54 27.08 17.57 10.37
C GLY A 54 27.83 17.61 9.03
N ILE A 55 27.11 17.80 7.92
CA ILE A 55 27.68 17.93 6.59
C ILE A 55 27.73 19.41 6.22
N THR A 56 28.91 20.01 6.37
CA THR A 56 29.13 21.40 5.96
C THR A 56 29.24 21.52 4.44
N GLU A 57 29.03 22.72 3.92
CA GLU A 57 29.21 23.04 2.50
C GLU A 57 30.61 22.61 2.01
N THR A 58 31.65 22.93 2.77
CA THR A 58 33.03 22.53 2.47
C THR A 58 33.18 21.01 2.40
N LYS A 59 32.55 20.27 3.32
CA LYS A 59 32.58 18.81 3.33
C LYS A 59 31.90 18.24 2.09
N LEU A 60 30.73 18.75 1.72
CA LEU A 60 30.01 18.36 0.52
C LEU A 60 30.81 18.64 -0.76
N MET A 61 31.47 19.81 -0.84
CA MET A 61 32.33 20.17 -1.97
C MET A 61 33.59 19.30 -2.09
N ALA A 62 34.08 18.78 -0.96
CA ALA A 62 35.19 17.83 -0.91
C ALA A 62 34.77 16.36 -1.11
N MET A 63 33.47 16.02 -1.06
CA MET A 63 33.01 14.63 -1.22
C MET A 63 33.32 14.10 -2.63
N GLU A 64 33.86 12.88 -2.68
CA GLU A 64 34.00 12.11 -3.92
C GLU A 64 32.64 11.84 -4.58
N GLY A 65 32.64 11.68 -5.90
CA GLY A 65 31.40 11.47 -6.67
C GLY A 65 30.54 10.32 -6.16
N ARG A 66 31.15 9.17 -5.82
CA ARG A 66 30.45 8.01 -5.27
C ARG A 66 29.76 8.30 -3.93
N LEU A 67 30.45 9.01 -3.04
CA LEU A 67 29.90 9.39 -1.73
C LEU A 67 28.77 10.39 -1.87
N CYS A 68 28.92 11.38 -2.77
CA CYS A 68 27.90 12.37 -3.04
C CYS A 68 26.64 11.73 -3.64
N THR A 69 26.78 10.80 -4.58
CA THR A 69 25.65 10.07 -5.16
C THR A 69 24.93 9.20 -4.12
N ARG A 70 25.68 8.54 -3.23
CA ARG A 70 25.10 7.77 -2.12
C ARG A 70 24.32 8.67 -1.16
N LEU A 71 24.87 9.82 -0.79
CA LEU A 71 24.20 10.80 0.05
C LEU A 71 22.91 11.32 -0.61
N LEU A 72 22.99 11.73 -1.88
CA LEU A 72 21.83 12.21 -2.63
C LEU A 72 20.72 11.16 -2.69
N ARG A 73 21.09 9.90 -2.99
CA ARG A 73 20.17 8.78 -2.99
C ARG A 73 19.51 8.64 -1.62
N GLN A 74 20.30 8.56 -0.55
CA GLN A 74 19.78 8.42 0.80
C GLN A 74 18.77 9.53 1.16
N LEU A 75 19.10 10.79 0.90
CA LEU A 75 18.23 11.93 1.19
C LEU A 75 16.90 11.87 0.42
N LEU A 76 16.94 11.49 -0.87
CA LEU A 76 15.74 11.36 -1.69
C LEU A 76 14.87 10.15 -1.28
N PHE A 77 15.49 9.03 -0.91
CA PHE A 77 14.76 7.87 -0.41
C PHE A 77 14.12 8.16 0.94
N GLU A 78 14.82 8.80 1.89
CA GLU A 78 14.22 9.24 3.16
C GLU A 78 13.03 10.17 2.94
N ARG A 79 13.13 11.10 2.00
CA ARG A 79 12.03 11.99 1.62
C ARG A 79 10.85 11.24 0.98
N TYR A 80 11.12 10.27 0.12
CA TYR A 80 10.09 9.44 -0.50
C TYR A 80 9.38 8.56 0.55
N LEU A 81 10.13 8.00 1.49
CA LEU A 81 9.63 7.11 2.54
C LEU A 81 9.02 7.88 3.73
N SER A 82 9.15 9.21 3.79
CA SER A 82 8.64 10.02 4.90
C SER A 82 7.13 10.27 4.87
N VAL A 83 6.36 9.57 4.02
CA VAL A 83 4.90 9.69 4.01
C VAL A 83 4.37 9.27 5.38
N PRO A 84 3.70 10.17 6.12
CA PRO A 84 3.20 9.86 7.45
C PRO A 84 1.87 9.11 7.32
N PHE A 85 1.79 7.93 7.92
CA PHE A 85 0.56 7.11 8.01
C PHE A 85 0.53 6.36 9.33
N ARG A 86 -0.64 5.95 9.81
CA ARG A 86 -0.82 4.99 10.91
C ARG A 86 -1.04 3.60 10.35
N LEU A 87 -0.54 2.59 11.05
CA LEU A 87 -0.60 1.21 10.58
C LEU A 87 -1.40 0.34 11.54
N PHE A 88 -2.35 -0.37 10.98
CA PHE A 88 -3.13 -1.38 11.68
C PHE A 88 -3.22 -2.65 10.83
N THR A 89 -3.31 -3.78 11.50
CA THR A 89 -3.79 -5.02 10.91
C THR A 89 -5.15 -5.33 11.50
N PHE A 90 -6.02 -5.97 10.75
CA PHE A 90 -7.36 -6.28 11.20
C PHE A 90 -7.85 -7.62 10.66
N ASP A 91 -8.83 -8.15 11.36
CA ASP A 91 -9.61 -9.31 10.96
C ASP A 91 -11.05 -9.13 11.47
N LEU A 92 -11.99 -9.89 10.93
CA LEU A 92 -13.41 -9.84 11.30
C LEU A 92 -13.95 -11.25 11.48
N GLU A 93 -14.79 -11.43 12.49
CA GLU A 93 -15.61 -12.64 12.61
C GLU A 93 -17.04 -12.36 12.18
N PHE A 94 -17.71 -13.37 11.62
CA PHE A 94 -19.06 -13.27 11.06
C PHE A 94 -20.01 -14.28 11.70
N SER A 95 -21.33 -14.00 11.68
CA SER A 95 -22.37 -14.91 12.21
C SER A 95 -22.44 -16.28 11.50
N GLY A 96 -21.89 -16.35 10.29
CA GLY A 96 -21.80 -17.51 9.42
C GLY A 96 -20.85 -17.25 8.24
N PRO A 97 -20.67 -18.20 7.32
CA PRO A 97 -19.90 -17.98 6.10
C PRO A 97 -20.53 -16.85 5.27
N PRO A 98 -19.80 -15.76 4.98
CA PRO A 98 -20.37 -14.64 4.25
C PRO A 98 -20.68 -15.04 2.81
N VAL A 99 -21.94 -14.90 2.40
CA VAL A 99 -22.38 -15.03 1.01
C VAL A 99 -22.97 -13.69 0.59
N PHE A 100 -22.47 -13.11 -0.51
CA PHE A 100 -23.02 -11.88 -1.06
C PHE A 100 -24.18 -12.19 -2.00
N GLY A 101 -25.36 -11.69 -1.66
CA GLY A 101 -26.55 -11.68 -2.51
C GLY A 101 -26.87 -10.27 -3.05
N PRO A 102 -27.94 -10.13 -3.85
CA PRO A 102 -28.36 -8.84 -4.40
C PRO A 102 -28.79 -7.83 -3.31
N ASP A 103 -29.27 -8.33 -2.18
CA ASP A 103 -29.69 -7.55 -1.02
C ASP A 103 -28.56 -7.40 0.02
N GLY A 104 -27.31 -7.69 -0.37
CA GLY A 104 -26.15 -7.64 0.52
C GLY A 104 -25.68 -9.00 1.06
N PRO A 105 -24.77 -8.99 2.03
CA PRO A 105 -24.28 -10.19 2.69
C PRO A 105 -25.36 -10.87 3.51
N THR A 106 -25.36 -12.20 3.51
CA THR A 106 -26.31 -13.01 4.28
C THR A 106 -26.00 -13.05 5.78
N GLU A 107 -24.80 -12.65 6.17
CA GLU A 107 -24.25 -12.78 7.51
C GLU A 107 -23.73 -11.43 8.01
N ASP A 108 -23.80 -11.23 9.33
CA ASP A 108 -23.40 -9.99 9.97
C ASP A 108 -21.99 -10.12 10.58
N ILE A 109 -21.32 -8.98 10.72
CA ILE A 109 -20.08 -8.87 11.51
C ILE A 109 -20.45 -9.07 12.99
N ILE A 110 -19.73 -9.96 13.68
CA ILE A 110 -19.92 -10.26 15.11
C ILE A 110 -18.70 -9.94 15.96
N GLU A 111 -17.51 -9.77 15.37
CA GLU A 111 -16.32 -9.28 16.06
C GLU A 111 -15.49 -8.40 15.12
N PHE A 112 -15.07 -7.24 15.63
CA PHE A 112 -13.97 -6.48 15.06
C PHE A 112 -12.69 -6.78 15.83
N GLY A 113 -11.60 -7.05 15.12
CA GLY A 113 -10.27 -7.20 15.71
C GLY A 113 -9.25 -6.33 15.00
N PHE A 114 -8.50 -5.55 15.76
CA PHE A 114 -7.44 -4.70 15.25
C PHE A 114 -6.18 -4.84 16.08
N TYR A 115 -5.03 -4.80 15.44
CA TYR A 115 -3.72 -4.77 16.08
C TYR A 115 -2.93 -3.56 15.60
N SER A 116 -2.36 -2.82 16.55
CA SER A 116 -1.48 -1.67 16.29
C SER A 116 -0.02 -2.07 16.57
N PRO A 117 0.82 -2.25 15.54
CA PRO A 117 2.23 -2.59 15.73
C PRO A 117 3.02 -1.51 16.48
N ALA A 118 2.67 -0.23 16.28
CA ALA A 118 3.37 0.88 16.92
C ALA A 118 3.15 0.95 18.44
N LYS A 119 2.02 0.44 18.92
CA LYS A 119 1.66 0.41 20.34
C LYS A 119 1.81 -0.97 20.97
N ASP A 120 1.94 -2.01 20.15
CA ASP A 120 1.83 -3.42 20.54
C ASP A 120 0.55 -3.72 21.34
N THR A 121 -0.58 -3.22 20.83
CA THR A 121 -1.89 -3.38 21.46
C THR A 121 -2.90 -4.03 20.53
N VAL A 122 -3.64 -4.99 21.07
CA VAL A 122 -4.81 -5.61 20.42
C VAL A 122 -6.07 -4.92 20.91
N PHE A 123 -6.94 -4.56 19.97
CA PHE A 123 -8.33 -4.15 20.19
C PHE A 123 -9.25 -5.25 19.67
N SER A 124 -10.28 -5.60 20.45
CA SER A 124 -11.35 -6.48 20.01
C SER A 124 -12.68 -5.97 20.55
N CYS A 125 -13.72 -5.96 19.73
CA CYS A 125 -15.08 -5.67 20.20
C CYS A 125 -16.11 -6.58 19.53
N LEU A 126 -17.05 -7.07 20.35
CA LEU A 126 -18.17 -7.89 19.87
C LEU A 126 -19.29 -6.99 19.36
N VAL A 127 -19.99 -7.47 18.34
CA VAL A 127 -21.07 -6.76 17.65
C VAL A 127 -22.33 -7.61 17.67
N ASN A 128 -23.46 -7.00 18.03
CA ASN A 128 -24.76 -7.66 17.93
C ASN A 128 -25.17 -7.77 16.46
N PRO A 129 -25.48 -8.98 15.96
CA PRO A 129 -26.03 -9.15 14.63
C PRO A 129 -27.40 -8.46 14.54
N THR A 130 -27.65 -7.76 13.44
CA THR A 130 -28.85 -6.97 13.19
C THR A 130 -29.92 -7.75 12.45
N ASN A 131 -29.53 -8.78 11.69
CA ASN A 131 -30.42 -9.63 10.91
C ASN A 131 -31.28 -10.59 11.76
N GLY A 132 -31.07 -10.61 13.09
CA GLY A 132 -31.78 -11.47 14.04
C GLY A 132 -31.42 -12.95 13.96
N ARG A 133 -30.47 -13.34 13.10
CA ARG A 133 -29.93 -14.70 13.06
C ARG A 133 -29.07 -14.92 14.29
N ARG A 134 -29.16 -16.15 14.80
CA ARG A 134 -28.27 -16.61 15.86
C ARG A 134 -26.96 -17.08 15.25
N VAL A 135 -25.88 -16.91 15.99
CA VAL A 135 -24.58 -17.49 15.64
C VAL A 135 -24.75 -19.02 15.52
N SER A 136 -24.25 -19.58 14.42
CA SER A 136 -24.28 -21.01 14.16
C SER A 136 -23.37 -21.79 15.13
N GLN A 137 -23.66 -23.07 15.37
CA GLN A 137 -22.82 -23.91 16.24
C GLN A 137 -21.41 -24.09 15.66
N GLU A 138 -21.31 -24.13 14.33
CA GLU A 138 -20.07 -24.22 13.58
C GLU A 138 -19.19 -22.98 13.83
N VAL A 139 -19.77 -21.78 13.75
CA VAL A 139 -19.05 -20.53 14.08
C VAL A 139 -18.65 -20.51 15.55
N THR A 140 -19.55 -20.86 16.47
CA THR A 140 -19.21 -20.93 17.90
C THR A 140 -18.08 -21.91 18.17
N ALA A 141 -18.02 -23.06 17.48
CA ALA A 141 -16.95 -24.03 17.64
C ALA A 141 -15.59 -23.53 17.12
N LEU A 142 -15.59 -22.69 16.08
CA LEU A 142 -14.39 -22.10 15.50
C LEU A 142 -13.91 -20.90 16.33
N THR A 143 -14.80 -19.93 16.58
CA THR A 143 -14.43 -18.63 17.16
C THR A 143 -14.53 -18.59 18.68
N ASN A 144 -15.20 -19.57 19.30
CA ASN A 144 -15.61 -19.54 20.70
C ASN A 144 -16.53 -18.36 21.05
N ILE A 145 -17.10 -17.67 20.06
CA ILE A 145 -18.11 -16.62 20.28
C ILE A 145 -19.48 -17.31 20.37
N THR A 146 -20.11 -17.20 21.54
CA THR A 146 -21.44 -17.75 21.78
C THR A 146 -22.52 -16.68 21.61
N GLN A 147 -23.75 -17.11 21.33
CA GLN A 147 -24.91 -16.23 21.32
C GLN A 147 -25.08 -15.48 22.66
N GLU A 148 -24.82 -16.14 23.79
CA GLU A 148 -24.90 -15.53 25.12
C GLU A 148 -23.87 -14.42 25.31
N MET A 149 -22.64 -14.59 24.77
CA MET A 149 -21.61 -13.55 24.80
C MET A 149 -22.05 -12.32 23.98
N LEU A 150 -22.61 -12.51 22.79
CA LEU A 150 -23.10 -11.38 21.98
C LEU A 150 -24.25 -10.65 22.68
N GLU A 151 -25.23 -11.38 23.22
CA GLU A 151 -26.36 -10.76 23.94
C GLU A 151 -25.93 -9.93 25.16
N LYS A 152 -24.82 -10.31 25.81
CA LYS A 152 -24.31 -9.66 27.01
C LYS A 152 -23.28 -8.56 26.74
N GLU A 153 -22.40 -8.77 25.78
CA GLU A 153 -21.18 -7.97 25.56
C GLU A 153 -21.13 -7.34 24.16
N GLY A 154 -21.96 -7.82 23.23
CA GLY A 154 -22.10 -7.29 21.88
C GLY A 154 -22.69 -5.88 21.90
N LEU A 155 -22.06 -4.98 21.14
CA LEU A 155 -22.53 -3.61 20.96
C LEU A 155 -23.38 -3.52 19.68
N PRO A 156 -24.35 -2.60 19.62
CA PRO A 156 -24.94 -2.20 18.34
C PRO A 156 -23.84 -1.79 17.35
N PHE A 157 -24.00 -2.13 16.08
CA PHE A 157 -22.97 -1.87 15.06
C PHE A 157 -22.46 -0.41 15.05
N PRO A 158 -23.33 0.64 15.09
CA PRO A 158 -22.85 2.03 15.13
C PRO A 158 -21.93 2.34 16.33
N GLU A 159 -22.24 1.81 17.51
CA GLU A 159 -21.42 1.99 18.72
C GLU A 159 -20.11 1.20 18.64
N ALA A 160 -20.14 0.00 18.07
CA ALA A 160 -18.94 -0.79 17.83
C ALA A 160 -18.00 -0.07 16.84
N TRP A 161 -18.56 0.47 15.76
CA TRP A 161 -17.81 1.22 14.75
C TRP A 161 -17.22 2.51 15.31
N GLU A 162 -17.95 3.23 16.17
CA GLU A 162 -17.42 4.40 16.87
C GLU A 162 -16.17 4.05 17.69
N LYS A 163 -16.18 2.93 18.43
CA LYS A 163 -15.00 2.44 19.17
C LYS A 163 -13.84 2.01 18.27
N VAL A 164 -14.14 1.39 17.13
CA VAL A 164 -13.12 1.09 16.11
C VAL A 164 -12.46 2.39 15.67
N MET A 165 -13.26 3.39 15.28
CA MET A 165 -12.73 4.67 14.83
C MET A 165 -11.95 5.42 15.92
N GLU A 166 -12.41 5.42 17.17
CA GLU A 166 -11.65 5.99 18.30
C GLU A 166 -10.26 5.33 18.44
N THR A 167 -10.21 4.01 18.32
CA THR A 167 -8.97 3.23 18.39
C THR A 167 -8.03 3.59 17.25
N LEU A 168 -8.53 3.62 16.01
CA LEU A 168 -7.74 3.95 14.81
C LEU A 168 -7.30 5.42 14.79
N MET A 169 -8.10 6.31 15.39
CA MET A 169 -7.80 7.74 15.49
C MET A 169 -6.84 8.10 16.63
N THR A 170 -6.52 7.17 17.51
CA THR A 170 -5.56 7.41 18.60
C THR A 170 -4.14 7.50 18.04
N PRO A 171 -3.39 8.60 18.26
CA PRO A 171 -2.04 8.79 17.73
C PRO A 171 -1.05 7.67 18.08
N GLU A 172 -0.13 7.34 17.17
CA GLU A 172 1.01 6.45 17.42
C GLU A 172 2.12 7.15 18.24
N PRO A 173 2.98 6.40 18.97
CA PRO A 173 4.18 6.98 19.56
C PRO A 173 5.08 7.61 18.50
N GLN A 174 5.53 8.85 18.73
CA GLN A 174 6.39 9.59 17.80
C GLN A 174 5.76 9.82 16.41
N GLU A 175 4.43 9.87 16.35
CA GLU A 175 3.68 10.11 15.12
C GLU A 175 4.12 11.40 14.40
N LEU A 176 4.32 11.26 13.09
CA LEU A 176 4.61 12.39 12.21
C LEU A 176 3.32 13.15 11.86
N PRO A 177 3.36 14.50 11.77
CA PRO A 177 2.20 15.30 11.41
C PRO A 177 1.59 14.86 10.07
N GLY A 178 0.26 14.72 10.02
CA GLY A 178 -0.48 14.33 8.83
C GLY A 178 -0.76 12.82 8.74
N ALA A 179 -0.22 12.00 9.65
CA ALA A 179 -0.49 10.56 9.71
C ALA A 179 -1.96 10.24 9.98
N GLU A 180 -2.69 11.12 10.67
CA GLU A 180 -4.12 11.00 10.95
C GLU A 180 -4.98 10.99 9.68
N ASN A 181 -4.44 11.47 8.56
CA ASN A 181 -5.13 11.47 7.26
C ASN A 181 -4.89 10.18 6.46
N ARG A 182 -4.07 9.25 6.98
CA ARG A 182 -3.70 7.99 6.31
C ARG A 182 -3.66 6.86 7.32
N LEU A 183 -4.74 6.09 7.38
CA LEU A 183 -4.90 4.94 8.25
C LEU A 183 -4.79 3.70 7.36
N LEU A 184 -3.59 3.14 7.25
CA LEU A 184 -3.37 1.89 6.51
C LEU A 184 -3.87 0.72 7.37
N VAL A 185 -4.90 0.02 6.90
CA VAL A 185 -5.52 -1.11 7.59
C VAL A 185 -5.42 -2.36 6.71
N LEU A 186 -4.70 -3.37 7.21
CA LEU A 186 -4.32 -4.55 6.44
C LEU A 186 -5.02 -5.82 6.95
N SER A 187 -5.69 -6.59 6.09
CA SER A 187 -6.24 -7.92 6.46
C SER A 187 -5.56 -9.08 5.73
N HIS A 188 -5.91 -10.31 6.12
CA HIS A 188 -5.40 -11.56 5.53
C HIS A 188 -6.52 -12.45 4.96
N GLY A 189 -7.51 -11.86 4.28
CA GLY A 189 -8.63 -12.61 3.69
C GLY A 189 -8.46 -13.02 2.23
N GLY A 190 -7.65 -12.29 1.45
CA GLY A 190 -7.72 -12.34 0.00
C GLY A 190 -8.91 -11.53 -0.55
N LYS A 191 -8.71 -10.79 -1.65
CA LYS A 191 -9.77 -10.04 -2.39
C LYS A 191 -10.52 -8.95 -1.59
N LEU A 192 -10.05 -8.59 -0.39
CA LEU A 192 -10.66 -7.55 0.44
C LEU A 192 -12.17 -7.77 0.72
N ALA A 193 -12.62 -9.04 0.84
CA ALA A 193 -14.03 -9.35 1.12
C ALA A 193 -14.52 -8.67 2.41
N ASP A 194 -13.67 -8.62 3.43
CA ASP A 194 -13.91 -7.93 4.71
C ASP A 194 -14.25 -6.44 4.49
N VAL A 195 -13.58 -5.79 3.53
CA VAL A 195 -13.80 -4.38 3.21
C VAL A 195 -15.16 -4.18 2.57
N SER A 196 -15.57 -5.09 1.69
CA SER A 196 -16.92 -5.07 1.12
C SER A 196 -17.99 -5.25 2.19
N LEU A 197 -17.76 -6.13 3.18
CA LEU A 197 -18.67 -6.30 4.31
C LEU A 197 -18.76 -5.03 5.17
N ILE A 198 -17.62 -4.45 5.54
CA ILE A 198 -17.57 -3.18 6.30
C ILE A 198 -18.36 -2.09 5.56
N LYS A 199 -18.10 -1.88 4.26
CA LYS A 199 -18.80 -0.87 3.46
C LYS A 199 -20.30 -1.08 3.45
N TRP A 200 -20.74 -2.31 3.19
CA TRP A 200 -22.15 -2.62 3.11
C TRP A 200 -22.85 -2.44 4.46
N THR A 201 -22.24 -2.89 5.56
CA THR A 201 -22.81 -2.69 6.90
C THR A 201 -22.84 -1.21 7.31
N LEU A 202 -21.84 -0.42 6.91
CA LEU A 202 -21.87 1.04 7.11
C LEU A 202 -23.04 1.68 6.36
N GLU A 203 -23.20 1.38 5.07
CA GLU A 203 -24.29 1.89 4.24
C GLU A 203 -25.66 1.50 4.81
N ALA A 204 -25.84 0.26 5.26
CA ALA A 204 -27.07 -0.22 5.89
C ALA A 204 -27.45 0.56 7.18
N HIS A 205 -26.46 1.16 7.85
CA HIS A 205 -26.65 1.99 9.04
C HIS A 205 -26.60 3.50 8.75
N GLY A 206 -26.52 3.92 7.48
CA GLY A 206 -26.41 5.33 7.10
C GLY A 206 -25.09 5.98 7.55
N LEU A 207 -24.03 5.17 7.68
CA LEU A 207 -22.68 5.61 8.00
C LEU A 207 -21.82 5.59 6.73
N GLU A 208 -20.79 6.44 6.70
CA GLU A 208 -19.84 6.50 5.60
C GLU A 208 -18.48 5.98 6.04
N LEU A 209 -17.76 5.37 5.10
CA LEU A 209 -16.39 4.96 5.30
C LEU A 209 -15.46 6.19 5.26
N PRO A 210 -14.69 6.49 6.33
CA PRO A 210 -13.79 7.63 6.34
C PRO A 210 -12.75 7.56 5.22
N PRO A 211 -12.50 8.66 4.47
CA PRO A 211 -11.56 8.67 3.34
C PRO A 211 -10.09 8.47 3.77
N ALA A 212 -9.79 8.65 5.06
CA ALA A 212 -8.46 8.38 5.61
C ALA A 212 -8.12 6.88 5.66
N LEU A 213 -9.11 5.98 5.61
CA LEU A 213 -8.88 4.53 5.65
C LEU A 213 -8.39 4.03 4.29
N VAL A 214 -7.19 3.47 4.28
CA VAL A 214 -6.59 2.80 3.13
C VAL A 214 -6.52 1.32 3.45
N PHE A 215 -7.28 0.50 2.72
CA PHE A 215 -7.30 -0.94 2.93
C PHE A 215 -6.25 -1.65 2.07
N GLY A 216 -5.61 -2.66 2.66
CA GLY A 216 -4.66 -3.51 1.95
C GLY A 216 -4.83 -4.99 2.26
N ASP A 217 -4.45 -5.82 1.31
CA ASP A 217 -4.53 -7.28 1.41
C ASP A 217 -3.13 -7.88 1.55
N THR A 218 -2.85 -8.43 2.73
CA THR A 218 -1.56 -9.06 3.01
C THR A 218 -1.41 -10.42 2.32
N PHE A 219 -2.51 -11.08 1.94
CA PHE A 219 -2.47 -12.41 1.33
C PHE A 219 -1.68 -12.39 0.02
N HIS A 220 -2.07 -11.49 -0.89
CA HIS A 220 -1.40 -11.31 -2.18
C HIS A 220 0.04 -10.85 -1.99
N PHE A 221 0.24 -9.90 -1.08
CA PHE A 221 1.54 -9.35 -0.77
C PHE A 221 2.54 -10.44 -0.30
N ILE A 222 2.14 -11.25 0.67
CA ILE A 222 2.97 -12.32 1.23
C ILE A 222 3.24 -13.40 0.18
N ARG A 223 2.21 -13.80 -0.56
CA ARG A 223 2.33 -14.80 -1.62
C ARG A 223 3.32 -14.37 -2.69
N ASP A 224 3.29 -13.11 -3.11
CA ASP A 224 4.16 -12.60 -4.16
C ASP A 224 5.60 -12.40 -3.69
N ALA A 225 5.82 -11.96 -2.44
CA ALA A 225 7.15 -11.95 -1.84
C ALA A 225 7.77 -13.36 -1.82
N HIS A 226 6.96 -14.37 -1.52
CA HIS A 226 7.41 -15.77 -1.50
C HIS A 226 7.66 -16.36 -2.90
N ARG A 227 7.00 -15.87 -3.95
CA ARG A 227 7.24 -16.30 -5.34
C ARG A 227 8.56 -15.80 -5.92
N ARG A 228 9.09 -14.69 -5.41
CA ARG A 228 10.35 -14.08 -5.87
C ARG A 228 11.61 -14.75 -5.30
N ARG A 229 11.46 -15.81 -4.50
CA ARG A 229 12.56 -16.53 -3.86
C ARG A 229 13.44 -17.30 -4.85
N PRO A 230 14.73 -17.49 -4.55
CA PRO A 230 15.48 -18.64 -5.03
C PRO A 230 14.84 -19.92 -4.48
N VAL A 231 14.70 -20.95 -5.32
CA VAL A 231 14.09 -22.24 -4.96
C VAL A 231 14.83 -22.88 -3.78
N THR A 232 14.24 -22.87 -2.59
CA THR A 232 14.70 -23.68 -1.45
C THR A 232 13.83 -24.94 -1.30
N PRO A 233 14.33 -26.03 -0.67
CA PRO A 233 13.57 -27.29 -0.53
C PRO A 233 12.24 -27.14 0.22
N ASP A 234 12.15 -26.19 1.15
CA ASP A 234 10.92 -25.84 1.86
C ASP A 234 10.02 -25.04 0.91
N LYS A 235 9.24 -25.76 0.10
CA LYS A 235 8.58 -25.21 -1.09
C LYS A 235 7.63 -24.05 -0.75
N HIS A 236 6.67 -24.23 0.16
CA HIS A 236 5.68 -23.22 0.58
C HIS A 236 4.97 -23.73 1.86
N PRO A 237 4.20 -22.88 2.59
CA PRO A 237 3.28 -23.39 3.62
C PRO A 237 2.24 -24.37 3.02
N PRO A 238 1.64 -25.27 3.83
CA PRO A 238 0.61 -26.23 3.38
C PRO A 238 -0.57 -25.55 2.69
N SER A 239 -0.98 -24.38 3.21
CA SER A 239 -1.89 -23.46 2.58
C SER A 239 -1.43 -22.01 2.84
N TRP A 240 -2.06 -21.06 2.14
CA TRP A 240 -1.86 -19.63 2.40
C TRP A 240 -2.84 -19.09 3.46
N ALA A 241 -3.51 -19.97 4.21
CA ALA A 241 -4.28 -19.54 5.37
C ALA A 241 -3.34 -19.04 6.47
N LEU A 242 -3.83 -18.10 7.28
CA LEU A 242 -3.01 -17.41 8.28
C LEU A 242 -2.36 -18.38 9.29
N ALA A 243 -3.13 -19.33 9.82
CA ALA A 243 -2.63 -20.31 10.80
C ALA A 243 -1.47 -21.16 10.26
N ASP A 244 -1.62 -21.67 9.02
CA ASP A 244 -0.57 -22.45 8.35
C ASP A 244 0.66 -21.59 8.08
N LEU A 245 0.48 -20.33 7.71
CA LEU A 245 1.56 -19.39 7.46
C LEU A 245 2.35 -19.07 8.74
N VAL A 246 1.66 -18.76 9.85
CA VAL A 246 2.27 -18.48 11.15
C VAL A 246 3.04 -19.70 11.67
N GLN A 247 2.44 -20.89 11.57
CA GLN A 247 3.08 -22.14 11.94
C GLN A 247 4.32 -22.41 11.07
N TRP A 248 4.21 -22.20 9.76
CA TRP A 248 5.31 -22.40 8.81
C TRP A 248 6.46 -21.41 9.01
N LEU A 249 6.14 -20.14 9.31
CA LEU A 249 7.11 -19.10 9.68
C LEU A 249 7.73 -19.34 11.07
N LYS A 250 7.17 -20.28 11.85
CA LYS A 250 7.61 -20.64 13.21
C LYS A 250 7.60 -19.46 14.18
N ILE A 251 6.52 -18.68 14.17
CA ILE A 251 6.37 -17.47 15.00
C ILE A 251 5.76 -17.87 16.36
N PRO A 252 6.47 -17.72 17.49
CA PRO A 252 5.91 -17.91 18.83
C PRO A 252 5.46 -16.59 19.49
N PRO A 253 4.49 -16.61 20.42
CA PRO A 253 3.58 -17.70 20.74
C PRO A 253 2.46 -17.80 19.70
N THR A 254 2.01 -19.02 19.41
CA THR A 254 0.76 -19.22 18.66
C THR A 254 -0.41 -18.81 19.55
N LEU A 255 -1.04 -17.69 19.22
CA LEU A 255 -2.31 -17.29 19.83
C LEU A 255 -3.43 -18.25 19.38
N PRO A 256 -4.52 -18.40 20.15
CA PRO A 256 -5.71 -19.08 19.66
C PRO A 256 -6.22 -18.38 18.40
N ALA A 257 -6.31 -19.11 17.29
CA ALA A 257 -6.86 -18.61 16.03
C ALA A 257 -8.38 -18.36 16.12
N HIS A 258 -8.94 -17.69 15.12
CA HIS A 258 -10.39 -17.42 14.99
C HIS A 258 -10.94 -16.50 16.07
N ARG A 259 -10.08 -15.63 16.59
CA ARG A 259 -10.50 -14.43 17.30
C ARG A 259 -9.92 -13.27 16.53
N ALA A 260 -10.77 -12.35 16.09
CA ALA A 260 -10.36 -11.30 15.17
C ALA A 260 -9.14 -10.52 15.70
N GLY A 261 -9.09 -10.23 17.01
CA GLY A 261 -7.95 -9.52 17.61
C GLY A 261 -6.63 -10.31 17.57
N ASN A 262 -6.69 -11.63 17.77
CA ASN A 262 -5.51 -12.50 17.67
C ASN A 262 -5.08 -12.67 16.22
N ASP A 263 -6.03 -12.83 15.31
CA ASP A 263 -5.81 -13.04 13.89
C ASP A 263 -5.26 -11.75 13.24
N ALA A 264 -5.69 -10.58 13.70
CA ALA A 264 -5.07 -9.30 13.36
C ALA A 264 -3.59 -9.27 13.75
N LYS A 265 -3.24 -9.63 15.00
CA LYS A 265 -1.84 -9.68 15.44
C LYS A 265 -1.02 -10.69 14.65
N MET A 266 -1.56 -11.89 14.43
CA MET A 266 -0.90 -12.93 13.62
C MET A 266 -0.69 -12.48 12.17
N THR A 267 -1.62 -11.71 11.61
CA THR A 267 -1.49 -11.08 10.28
C THR A 267 -0.28 -10.16 10.24
N TRP A 268 -0.10 -9.31 11.25
CA TRP A 268 1.09 -8.48 11.35
C TRP A 268 2.36 -9.31 11.48
N ASP A 269 2.38 -10.27 12.40
CA ASP A 269 3.56 -11.08 12.65
C ASP A 269 4.00 -11.83 11.37
N ALA A 270 3.04 -12.39 10.61
CA ALA A 270 3.30 -13.04 9.33
C ALA A 270 3.81 -12.08 8.25
N LEU A 271 3.21 -10.89 8.15
CA LEU A 271 3.64 -9.84 7.21
C LEU A 271 5.06 -9.35 7.57
N TYR A 272 5.30 -9.05 8.84
CA TYR A 272 6.58 -8.55 9.35
C TYR A 272 7.72 -9.51 9.01
N HIS A 273 7.58 -10.79 9.36
CA HIS A 273 8.60 -11.79 9.05
C HIS A 273 8.76 -12.06 7.55
N THR A 274 7.70 -11.89 6.77
CA THR A 274 7.79 -11.98 5.31
C THR A 274 8.60 -10.82 4.73
N LEU A 275 8.35 -9.60 5.20
CA LEU A 275 9.07 -8.38 4.79
C LEU A 275 10.52 -8.37 5.25
N GLU A 276 10.79 -8.80 6.48
CA GLU A 276 12.14 -8.94 7.01
C GLU A 276 12.96 -9.93 6.18
N ARG A 277 12.33 -11.03 5.74
CA ARG A 277 13.04 -12.13 5.09
C ARG A 277 13.14 -12.02 3.56
N TYR A 278 12.15 -11.41 2.90
CA TYR A 278 12.05 -11.35 1.43
C TYR A 278 11.85 -9.94 0.89
N GLY A 279 11.79 -8.95 1.77
CA GLY A 279 11.72 -7.56 1.40
C GLY A 279 13.07 -6.98 0.98
N ASP A 280 13.11 -5.67 0.89
CA ASP A 280 14.34 -4.91 0.69
C ASP A 280 15.14 -4.86 2.01
N GLU A 281 16.37 -5.36 2.01
CA GLU A 281 17.26 -5.41 3.19
C GLU A 281 17.61 -4.02 3.73
N ASP A 282 17.55 -2.99 2.87
CA ASP A 282 17.86 -1.61 3.25
C ASP A 282 16.64 -0.87 3.85
N LEU A 283 15.45 -1.49 3.84
CA LEU A 283 14.19 -0.86 4.26
C LEU A 283 13.52 -1.63 5.40
N THR A 284 13.02 -0.88 6.38
CA THR A 284 12.16 -1.44 7.43
C THR A 284 10.84 -1.96 6.82
N PRO A 285 10.20 -2.97 7.43
CA PRO A 285 8.89 -3.45 6.98
C PRO A 285 7.86 -2.32 6.78
N ARG A 286 7.87 -1.30 7.63
CA ARG A 286 6.98 -0.13 7.51
C ARG A 286 7.30 0.71 6.26
N GLU A 287 8.57 1.01 6.01
CA GLU A 287 8.99 1.77 4.83
C GLU A 287 8.64 1.03 3.52
N GLN A 288 8.76 -0.30 3.52
CA GLN A 288 8.38 -1.11 2.37
C GLN A 288 6.90 -0.97 2.00
N LEU A 289 6.01 -0.68 2.96
CA LEU A 289 4.58 -0.43 2.72
C LEU A 289 4.33 0.91 1.99
N VAL A 290 5.19 1.92 2.16
CA VAL A 290 5.04 3.22 1.47
C VAL A 290 5.06 3.02 -0.04
N SER A 291 6.02 2.24 -0.53
CA SER A 291 6.15 1.94 -1.98
C SER A 291 4.96 1.18 -2.57
N ARG A 292 4.09 0.62 -1.73
CA ARG A 292 2.96 -0.21 -2.13
C ARG A 292 1.62 0.52 -2.04
N PHE A 293 1.41 1.25 -0.96
CA PHE A 293 0.12 1.89 -0.67
C PHE A 293 0.13 3.40 -0.88
N PHE A 294 1.30 4.02 -0.93
CA PHE A 294 1.45 5.47 -0.96
C PHE A 294 2.47 5.94 -2.01
N ASP A 295 2.74 5.15 -3.06
CA ASP A 295 3.73 5.51 -4.10
C ASP A 295 3.31 6.78 -4.85
N GLU A 296 2.06 6.90 -5.25
CA GLU A 296 1.53 8.09 -5.93
C GLU A 296 1.68 9.33 -5.04
N GLU A 297 1.24 9.25 -3.79
CA GLU A 297 1.35 10.34 -2.83
C GLU A 297 2.81 10.69 -2.51
N ALA A 298 3.67 9.69 -2.33
CA ALA A 298 5.10 9.91 -2.12
C ALA A 298 5.71 10.65 -3.31
N ARG A 299 5.34 10.30 -4.55
CA ARG A 299 5.78 11.00 -5.75
C ARG A 299 5.21 12.41 -5.84
N GLU A 300 3.97 12.63 -5.43
CA GLU A 300 3.38 13.97 -5.36
C GLU A 300 4.15 14.87 -4.38
N VAL A 301 4.47 14.37 -3.19
CA VAL A 301 5.30 15.09 -2.20
C VAL A 301 6.68 15.42 -2.78
N MET A 302 7.25 14.51 -3.57
CA MET A 302 8.53 14.73 -4.26
C MET A 302 8.42 15.75 -5.41
N GLY A 303 7.25 15.89 -6.03
CA GLY A 303 6.97 16.86 -7.09
C GLY A 303 6.64 18.27 -6.58
N GLN A 304 6.10 18.39 -5.36
CA GLN A 304 5.67 19.66 -4.79
C GLN A 304 6.83 20.48 -4.20
N LYS A 305 7.61 21.15 -5.06
CA LYS A 305 8.39 22.34 -4.65
C LYS A 305 8.46 23.48 -5.68
N ASN A 306 8.04 23.28 -6.93
CA ASN A 306 8.00 24.36 -7.91
C ASN A 306 6.68 25.16 -7.97
N LYS A 307 5.62 24.77 -7.24
CA LYS A 307 4.36 25.56 -7.20
C LYS A 307 4.34 26.69 -6.17
N ARG A 308 5.11 26.60 -5.07
CA ARG A 308 5.07 27.62 -3.98
C ARG A 308 6.01 28.82 -4.17
N ARG A 309 6.90 28.83 -5.18
CA ARG A 309 7.81 29.97 -5.42
C ARG A 309 7.47 30.82 -6.65
N PHE A 310 6.43 30.48 -7.41
CA PHE A 310 6.02 31.24 -8.60
C PHE A 310 4.64 31.91 -8.48
N ILE A 311 4.07 31.94 -7.28
CA ILE A 311 2.94 32.83 -6.98
C ILE A 311 3.55 34.06 -6.31
N GLU A 312 3.83 35.09 -7.10
CA GLU A 312 4.11 36.42 -6.54
C GLU A 312 2.87 36.91 -5.79
N SER A 313 3.06 37.78 -4.80
CA SER A 313 2.04 38.18 -3.81
C SER A 313 0.82 38.90 -4.39
N ASP A 314 0.74 39.12 -5.70
CA ASP A 314 -0.43 39.65 -6.40
C ASP A 314 -1.13 38.63 -7.31
N GLY A 315 -0.74 37.35 -7.26
CA GLY A 315 -1.42 36.27 -7.99
C GLY A 315 -1.14 36.22 -9.49
N THR A 316 -0.18 37.01 -9.98
CA THR A 316 0.23 36.97 -11.39
C THR A 316 1.35 35.95 -11.63
N LEU A 317 1.15 35.07 -12.62
CA LEU A 317 2.21 34.18 -13.12
C LEU A 317 3.36 35.03 -13.65
N ALA A 318 4.57 34.85 -13.08
CA ALA A 318 5.78 35.49 -13.58
C ALA A 318 6.01 35.09 -15.05
N THR A 319 5.71 36.00 -15.96
CA THR A 319 5.82 35.81 -17.41
C THR A 319 7.26 36.07 -17.86
N GLU A 320 8.19 35.20 -17.47
CA GLU A 320 9.49 35.18 -18.15
C GLU A 320 9.36 34.38 -19.45
N ASN A 321 9.28 35.15 -20.55
CA ASN A 321 9.42 34.74 -21.97
C ASN A 321 8.15 34.43 -22.76
N ALA A 322 7.23 35.40 -22.79
CA ALA A 322 6.19 35.53 -23.83
C ALA A 322 6.73 35.77 -25.27
N LYS A 323 7.90 35.22 -25.65
CA LYS A 323 8.46 35.32 -27.01
C LYS A 323 9.02 34.02 -27.59
N THR A 324 8.76 32.86 -26.98
CA THR A 324 9.19 31.58 -27.59
C THR A 324 8.09 30.52 -27.74
N GLU A 325 6.85 30.81 -27.36
CA GLU A 325 5.74 29.84 -27.46
C GLU A 325 4.90 29.94 -28.75
N ALA A 326 5.31 30.75 -29.73
CA ALA A 326 4.66 30.76 -31.05
C ALA A 326 5.19 29.66 -32.00
N SER A 327 6.05 28.73 -31.56
CA SER A 327 6.70 27.78 -32.49
C SER A 327 6.78 26.32 -32.07
N MET A 328 6.09 25.89 -31.01
CA MET A 328 5.97 24.45 -30.70
C MET A 328 4.56 24.06 -30.26
N GLY A 329 3.55 24.52 -31.00
CA GLY A 329 2.22 23.92 -31.04
C GLY A 329 2.25 22.50 -31.63
N LEU A 330 2.91 21.59 -30.93
CA LEU A 330 2.74 20.15 -31.02
C LEU A 330 2.19 19.70 -29.66
N SER A 331 1.05 20.29 -29.28
CA SER A 331 0.15 19.62 -28.36
C SER A 331 -0.30 18.38 -29.10
N LEU A 332 0.16 17.24 -28.61
CA LEU A 332 -0.35 15.92 -28.96
C LEU A 332 -1.83 15.88 -28.56
N ASP A 333 -2.70 16.42 -29.41
CA ASP A 333 -4.11 16.09 -29.43
C ASP A 333 -4.19 14.63 -29.89
N LEU A 334 -4.00 13.73 -28.92
CA LEU A 334 -4.31 12.32 -29.07
C LEU A 334 -5.83 12.20 -29.05
N ASP A 335 -6.42 12.15 -30.24
CA ASP A 335 -7.82 11.84 -30.42
C ASP A 335 -8.05 10.36 -30.10
N PHE A 336 -8.61 10.09 -28.92
CA PHE A 336 -8.85 8.74 -28.40
C PHE A 336 -9.83 7.93 -29.28
N ASP A 337 -10.62 8.59 -30.13
CA ASP A 337 -11.55 7.90 -31.04
C ASP A 337 -10.81 7.16 -32.18
N GLU A 338 -9.55 7.53 -32.47
CA GLU A 338 -8.75 6.84 -33.48
C GLU A 338 -8.20 5.48 -32.97
N ILE A 339 -8.08 5.30 -31.65
CA ILE A 339 -7.53 4.07 -31.02
C ILE A 339 -8.52 2.91 -31.11
N PHE A 340 -9.83 3.18 -31.01
CA PHE A 340 -10.86 2.15 -30.98
C PHE A 340 -11.59 1.95 -32.32
N SER A 341 -11.20 2.68 -33.36
CA SER A 341 -11.73 2.49 -34.70
C SER A 341 -11.29 1.12 -35.27
N PRO A 342 -12.22 0.19 -35.57
CA PRO A 342 -11.89 -1.16 -36.01
C PRO A 342 -11.42 -1.15 -37.48
N GLY A 343 -10.17 -0.75 -37.71
CA GLY A 343 -9.61 -0.62 -39.07
C GLY A 343 -8.08 -0.44 -39.19
N GLY A 344 -7.32 -0.35 -38.08
CA GLY A 344 -5.88 -0.10 -38.09
C GLY A 344 -4.98 -1.33 -38.29
N LYS A 345 -4.87 -1.81 -39.53
CA LYS A 345 -3.80 -2.63 -40.14
C LYS A 345 -2.92 -3.53 -39.24
N ARG A 346 -3.31 -4.82 -39.27
CA ARG A 346 -2.49 -6.05 -39.18
C ARG A 346 -1.00 -5.86 -39.52
N LYS A 347 -0.12 -6.13 -38.55
CA LYS A 347 1.20 -6.73 -38.80
C LYS A 347 1.23 -8.13 -38.21
N LYS A 348 1.18 -9.11 -39.13
CA LYS A 348 1.51 -10.52 -38.91
C LYS A 348 2.92 -10.63 -38.32
N ALA A 349 3.05 -11.36 -37.23
CA ALA A 349 4.20 -12.21 -36.98
C ALA A 349 3.68 -13.43 -36.20
N GLU A 350 3.47 -14.49 -36.97
CA GLU A 350 3.14 -15.82 -36.50
C GLU A 350 4.28 -16.35 -35.63
N ALA A 351 3.97 -16.74 -34.39
CA ALA A 351 4.79 -17.66 -33.62
C ALA A 351 3.84 -18.61 -32.89
N SER A 352 3.44 -19.66 -33.61
CA SER A 352 2.80 -20.85 -33.07
C SER A 352 3.76 -21.54 -32.09
N PHE A 353 3.32 -21.77 -30.85
CA PHE A 353 3.85 -22.89 -30.07
C PHE A 353 2.68 -23.65 -29.45
N THR A 354 2.59 -24.89 -29.88
CA THR A 354 1.56 -25.87 -29.59
C THR A 354 1.68 -26.38 -28.16
N VAL A 355 0.50 -26.53 -27.56
CA VAL A 355 0.23 -27.30 -26.34
C VAL A 355 0.58 -28.77 -26.59
N SER A 356 1.34 -29.37 -25.67
CA SER A 356 1.41 -30.82 -25.51
C SER A 356 0.95 -31.17 -24.09
N GLU A 357 -0.10 -31.98 -24.08
CA GLU A 357 -0.79 -32.58 -22.94
C GLU A 357 0.15 -33.45 -22.10
N ALA A 358 0.04 -33.34 -20.78
CA ALA A 358 0.41 -34.40 -19.85
C ALA A 358 -0.80 -34.67 -18.96
N LYS A 359 -1.54 -35.71 -19.34
CA LYS A 359 -2.53 -36.42 -18.52
C LYS A 359 -1.80 -37.24 -17.46
N GLN A 360 -2.29 -37.20 -16.23
CA GLN A 360 -2.45 -38.32 -15.29
C GLN A 360 -3.08 -37.72 -14.03
N GLU A 361 -4.38 -37.95 -13.82
CA GLU A 361 -4.88 -39.07 -12.99
C GLU A 361 -4.46 -38.89 -11.53
N ASP A 362 -5.37 -38.33 -10.73
CA ASP A 362 -5.68 -38.92 -9.42
C ASP A 362 -7.12 -38.58 -9.04
N GLU A 363 -7.88 -39.67 -8.96
CA GLU A 363 -9.27 -39.81 -8.65
C GLU A 363 -9.44 -39.76 -7.12
N TYR A 364 -10.01 -38.67 -6.60
CA TYR A 364 -10.60 -38.65 -5.26
C TYR A 364 -11.97 -37.96 -5.36
N THR A 365 -12.98 -38.82 -5.37
CA THR A 365 -14.40 -38.51 -5.27
C THR A 365 -14.74 -38.00 -3.88
N ASP A 366 -15.11 -36.73 -3.77
CA ASP A 366 -16.06 -36.24 -2.77
C ASP A 366 -16.77 -35.02 -3.38
N THR A 367 -17.77 -35.30 -4.22
CA THR A 367 -18.33 -34.36 -5.20
C THR A 367 -19.44 -33.45 -4.66
N GLU A 368 -19.88 -33.56 -3.41
CA GLU A 368 -21.00 -32.74 -2.93
C GLU A 368 -20.58 -31.41 -2.26
N GLY A 369 -19.34 -31.27 -1.79
CA GLY A 369 -18.87 -30.03 -1.14
C GLY A 369 -18.16 -29.04 -2.07
N ARG A 370 -17.43 -29.52 -3.09
CA ARG A 370 -16.59 -28.68 -3.96
C ARG A 370 -17.36 -27.96 -5.06
N ASP A 371 -18.43 -28.57 -5.57
CA ASP A 371 -19.24 -27.93 -6.61
C ASP A 371 -20.02 -26.74 -6.07
N ASP A 372 -20.43 -26.78 -4.80
CA ASP A 372 -21.08 -25.63 -4.15
C ASP A 372 -20.08 -24.49 -3.91
N ILE A 373 -18.83 -24.78 -3.50
CA ILE A 373 -17.77 -23.77 -3.37
C ILE A 373 -17.41 -23.16 -4.74
N ARG A 374 -17.30 -23.96 -5.80
CA ARG A 374 -17.03 -23.46 -7.17
C ARG A 374 -18.18 -22.63 -7.73
N ARG A 375 -19.42 -23.02 -7.44
CA ARG A 375 -20.59 -22.25 -7.85
C ARG A 375 -20.67 -20.92 -7.09
N ARG A 376 -20.45 -20.93 -5.77
CA ARG A 376 -20.36 -19.71 -4.96
C ARG A 376 -19.22 -18.78 -5.39
N ALA A 377 -18.06 -19.33 -5.75
CA ALA A 377 -16.95 -18.54 -6.29
C ALA A 377 -17.29 -17.86 -7.64
N LYS A 378 -18.14 -18.47 -8.47
CA LYS A 378 -18.64 -17.86 -9.71
C LYS A 378 -19.73 -16.82 -9.48
N GLU A 379 -20.54 -16.94 -8.43
CA GLU A 379 -21.56 -15.94 -8.08
C GLU A 379 -20.89 -14.64 -7.58
N VAL A 380 -19.72 -14.71 -6.95
CA VAL A 380 -18.91 -13.54 -6.56
C VAL A 380 -18.30 -12.79 -7.76
N GLU A 381 -18.07 -13.44 -8.91
CA GLU A 381 -17.51 -12.80 -10.12
C GLU A 381 -18.48 -11.81 -10.81
N GLN A 382 -19.76 -11.78 -10.44
CA GLN A 382 -20.76 -10.94 -11.12
C GLN A 382 -21.03 -9.59 -10.44
N HIS A 383 -20.29 -9.24 -9.38
CA HIS A 383 -20.43 -7.92 -8.75
C HIS A 383 -19.59 -6.84 -9.45
N PRO A 384 -20.08 -5.58 -9.54
CA PRO A 384 -19.33 -4.48 -10.13
C PRO A 384 -18.01 -4.25 -9.38
N LEU A 385 -16.93 -4.17 -10.16
CA LEU A 385 -15.54 -4.01 -9.74
C LEU A 385 -15.38 -3.03 -8.58
N VAL A 386 -15.06 -3.56 -7.39
CA VAL A 386 -14.21 -2.83 -6.44
C VAL A 386 -12.95 -2.46 -7.24
N GLN A 387 -12.45 -1.23 -7.09
CA GLN A 387 -11.09 -0.90 -7.51
C GLN A 387 -10.14 -1.80 -6.69
N GLU A 388 -9.95 -3.03 -7.17
CA GLU A 388 -8.81 -3.84 -6.81
C GLU A 388 -7.61 -3.03 -7.28
N PHE A 389 -6.80 -2.56 -6.32
CA PHE A 389 -5.41 -2.27 -6.63
C PHE A 389 -4.75 -3.62 -6.98
N LEU A 390 -4.96 -4.08 -8.21
CA LEU A 390 -4.12 -5.07 -8.86
C LEU A 390 -2.78 -4.40 -9.11
N ILE A 391 -1.82 -4.65 -8.21
CA ILE A 391 -0.41 -4.30 -8.39
C ILE A 391 0.33 -5.47 -9.03
#